data_AF-A0A1M6T7M9-F1
#
_entry.id   AF-A0A1M6T7M9-F1
#
_cell.length_a   1.000
_cell.length_b   1.000
_cell.length_c   1.000
_cell.angle_alpha   90.00
_cell.angle_beta   90.00
_cell.angle_gamma   90.00
#
_symmetry.space_group_name_H-M   'P 1'
#
loop_
_entity.id
_entity.type
_entity.pdbx_description
1 polymer ?
#
loop_
_entity_poly.entity_id
_entity_poly.type
_entity_poly.pdbx_seq_one_letter_code
_entity_poly.pdbx_strand_id
1 'polypeptide(L)'
;SANAVQNQLYIALITYCLLIFIKHKEGYRGTLLNLLRVLRSCIFKKYEIFLENLFVTPSKSSRGRRRINHIRIFNATLEQFENAEIEHLNTVGINPVI
;
A
#
# COMPACT_ATOMS: atom_id res chain seq x y z
N SER A 1 5.68 -27.48 -13.97
CA SER A 1 6.64 -28.01 -14.95
C SER A 1 7.81 -27.05 -15.08
N ALA A 2 9.00 -27.51 -15.50
CA ALA A 2 10.16 -26.64 -15.72
C ALA A 2 9.84 -25.47 -16.68
N ASN A 3 9.06 -25.75 -17.74
CA ASN A 3 8.61 -24.76 -18.71
C ASN A 3 7.79 -23.61 -18.08
N ALA A 4 6.97 -23.91 -17.07
CA ALA A 4 6.18 -22.89 -16.38
C ALA A 4 7.07 -21.90 -15.60
N VAL A 5 8.10 -22.40 -14.92
CA VAL A 5 9.07 -21.57 -14.18
C VAL A 5 9.89 -20.72 -15.14
N GLN A 6 10.32 -21.30 -16.26
CA GLN A 6 11.05 -20.58 -17.30
C GLN A 6 10.21 -19.43 -17.89
N ASN A 7 8.93 -19.67 -18.17
CA ASN A 7 8.02 -18.63 -18.64
C ASN A 7 7.83 -17.51 -17.60
N GLN A 8 7.74 -17.85 -16.31
CA GLN A 8 7.65 -16.84 -15.25
C GLN A 8 8.89 -15.95 -15.19
N LEU A 9 10.10 -16.52 -15.36
CA LEU A 9 11.34 -15.76 -15.43
C LEU A 9 11.37 -14.82 -16.63
N TYR A 10 10.96 -15.29 -17.81
CA TYR A 10 10.89 -14.43 -19.00
C TYR A 10 9.88 -13.31 -18.83
N ILE A 11 8.69 -13.58 -18.30
CA ILE A 11 7.68 -12.55 -18.03
C ILE A 11 8.23 -11.52 -17.04
N ALA A 12 8.92 -11.95 -15.98
CA ALA A 12 9.53 -11.04 -15.02
C ALA A 12 10.59 -10.15 -15.66
N LEU A 13 11.45 -10.71 -16.51
CA LEU A 13 12.49 -9.97 -17.22
C LEU A 13 11.88 -8.94 -18.19
N ILE A 14 10.91 -9.36 -19.01
CA ILE A 14 10.21 -8.46 -19.95
C ILE A 14 9.54 -7.32 -19.17
N THR A 15 8.84 -7.64 -18.08
CA THR A 15 8.19 -6.64 -17.22
C THR A 15 9.21 -5.65 -16.68
N TYR A 16 10.36 -6.13 -16.20
CA TYR A 16 11.42 -5.27 -15.69
C TYR A 16 11.97 -4.32 -16.77
N CYS A 17 12.28 -4.84 -17.96
CA CYS A 17 12.76 -4.03 -19.07
C CYS A 17 11.76 -2.94 -19.46
N LEU A 18 10.46 -3.28 -19.54
CA LEU A 18 9.40 -2.32 -19.86
C LEU A 18 9.25 -1.23 -18.78
N LEU A 19 9.33 -1.61 -17.50
CA LEU A 19 9.27 -0.64 -16.40
C LEU A 19 10.46 0.33 -16.42
N ILE A 20 11.67 -0.16 -16.74
CA ILE A 20 12.84 0.72 -16.94
C ILE A 20 12.62 1.67 -18.11
N PHE A 21 12.12 1.15 -19.23
CA PHE A 21 11.85 1.96 -20.41
C PHE A 21 10.86 3.09 -20.10
N ILE A 22 9.73 2.78 -19.46
CA ILE A 22 8.75 3.79 -19.04
C ILE A 22 9.39 4.79 -18.07
N LYS A 23 10.18 4.30 -17.10
CA LYS A 23 10.85 5.17 -16.13
C LYS A 23 11.75 6.20 -16.82
N HIS A 24 12.53 5.79 -17.81
CA HIS A 24 13.38 6.70 -18.57
C HIS A 24 12.59 7.63 -19.49
N LYS A 25 11.60 7.09 -20.20
CA LYS A 25 10.76 7.85 -21.15
C LYS A 25 10.00 8.98 -20.46
N GLU A 26 9.37 8.70 -19.32
CA GLU A 26 8.56 9.69 -18.60
C GLU A 26 9.37 10.51 -17.58
N GLY A 27 10.66 10.22 -17.40
CA GLY A 27 11.49 10.89 -16.40
C GLY A 27 11.10 10.61 -14.94
N TYR A 28 10.45 9.46 -14.68
CA TYR A 28 10.00 9.09 -13.34
C TYR A 28 11.18 8.80 -12.40
N ARG A 29 11.24 9.46 -11.25
CA ARG A 29 12.36 9.30 -10.28
C ARG A 29 12.09 8.28 -9.17
N GLY A 30 10.87 7.77 -9.05
CA GLY A 30 10.49 6.82 -7.99
C GLY A 30 10.98 5.39 -8.21
N THR A 31 10.53 4.47 -7.34
CA THR A 31 10.90 3.05 -7.40
C THR A 31 10.12 2.31 -8.50
N LEU A 32 10.72 1.27 -9.08
CA LEU A 32 10.03 0.42 -10.08
C LEU A 32 8.80 -0.27 -9.49
N LEU A 33 8.81 -0.55 -8.18
CA LEU A 33 7.66 -1.13 -7.48
C LEU A 33 6.47 -0.16 -7.45
N ASN A 34 6.72 1.14 -7.21
CA ASN A 34 5.65 2.14 -7.24
C ASN A 34 5.11 2.32 -8.66
N LEU A 35 5.99 2.38 -9.66
CA LEU A 35 5.60 2.41 -11.07
C LEU A 35 4.71 1.20 -11.44
N LEU A 36 5.11 -0.01 -11.04
CA LEU A 36 4.33 -1.23 -11.28
C LEU A 36 2.97 -1.20 -10.59
N ARG A 37 2.87 -0.67 -9.36
CA ARG A 37 1.61 -0.53 -8.64
C ARG A 37 0.65 0.44 -9.34
N VAL A 38 1.16 1.59 -9.79
CA VAL A 38 0.37 2.58 -10.55
C VAL A 38 -0.06 2.01 -11.89
N LEU A 39 0.84 1.31 -12.59
CA LEU A 39 0.52 0.65 -13.85
C LEU A 39 -0.61 -0.37 -13.68
N ARG A 40 -0.55 -1.20 -12.63
CA ARG A 40 -1.61 -2.18 -12.32
C ARG A 40 -2.94 -1.52 -12.00
N SER A 41 -2.95 -0.41 -11.26
CA SER A 41 -4.20 0.31 -10.93
C SER A 41 -4.80 1.04 -12.14
N CYS A 42 -4.03 1.23 -13.21
CA CYS A 42 -4.43 1.93 -14.42
C CYS A 42 -4.50 1.03 -15.66
N ILE A 43 -4.43 -0.30 -15.51
CA ILE A 43 -4.29 -1.23 -16.65
C ILE A 43 -5.46 -1.18 -17.65
N PHE A 44 -6.65 -0.83 -17.17
CA PHE A 44 -7.88 -0.65 -17.97
C PHE A 44 -8.27 0.81 -18.16
N LYS A 45 -7.38 1.74 -17.80
CA LYS A 45 -7.61 3.19 -17.90
C LYS A 45 -6.85 3.73 -19.10
N LYS A 46 -7.22 4.95 -19.52
CA LYS A 46 -6.48 5.67 -20.55
C LYS A 46 -5.08 6.03 -20.03
N TYR A 47 -4.15 6.21 -20.96
CA TYR A 47 -2.75 6.48 -20.65
C TYR A 47 -2.55 7.82 -19.92
N GLU A 48 -3.39 8.82 -20.18
CA GLU A 48 -3.34 10.12 -19.50
C GLU A 48 -3.62 9.96 -18.00
N ILE A 49 -4.59 9.12 -17.64
CA ILE A 49 -4.91 8.81 -16.23
C ILE A 49 -3.73 8.09 -15.56
N PHE A 50 -3.02 7.24 -16.30
CA PHE A 50 -1.80 6.62 -15.78
C PHE A 50 -0.71 7.67 -15.49
N LEU A 51 -0.46 8.61 -16.40
CA LEU A 51 0.54 9.67 -16.22
C LEU A 51 0.18 10.58 -15.05
N GLU A 52 -1.08 10.99 -14.93
CA GLU A 52 -1.54 11.76 -13.78
C GLU A 52 -1.24 11.02 -12.46
N ASN A 53 -1.66 9.76 -12.34
CA ASN A 53 -1.43 8.96 -11.13
C ASN A 53 0.06 8.68 -10.87
N LEU A 54 0.90 8.69 -11.91
CA LEU A 54 2.33 8.45 -11.76
C LEU A 54 3.05 9.61 -11.08
N PHE A 55 2.62 10.85 -11.33
CA PHE A 55 3.24 12.08 -10.79
C PHE A 55 2.42 12.74 -9.67
N VAL A 56 1.24 12.21 -9.34
CA VAL A 56 0.46 12.67 -8.19
C VAL A 56 1.30 12.61 -6.92
N THR A 57 1.37 13.75 -6.24
CA THR A 57 1.96 13.83 -4.90
C THR A 57 0.97 13.21 -3.91
N PRO A 58 1.36 12.20 -3.13
CA PRO A 58 0.46 11.59 -2.16
C PRO A 58 0.01 12.63 -1.13
N SER A 59 -1.29 12.91 -1.07
CA SER A 59 -1.85 13.90 -0.13
C SER A 59 -1.90 13.40 1.32
N LYS A 60 -1.80 12.08 1.52
CA LYS A 60 -1.89 11.45 2.85
C LYS A 60 -0.53 10.87 3.23
N SER A 61 0.11 11.42 4.26
CA SER A 61 1.22 10.73 4.92
C SER A 61 0.62 9.58 5.75
N SER A 62 0.77 8.35 5.28
CA SER A 62 0.55 7.20 6.16
C SER A 62 1.55 7.29 7.30
N ARG A 63 1.07 7.06 8.53
CA ARG A 63 1.92 7.01 9.73
C ARG A 63 2.90 5.82 9.74
N GLY A 64 2.89 5.00 8.68
CA GLY A 64 3.75 3.83 8.50
C GLY A 64 3.34 2.65 9.39
N ARG A 65 4.05 1.53 9.26
CA ARG A 65 3.94 0.44 10.22
C ARG A 65 4.46 0.94 11.57
N ARG A 66 3.57 1.01 12.56
CA ARG A 66 3.92 1.36 13.94
C ARG A 66 4.01 0.10 14.79
N ARG A 67 4.97 0.08 15.72
CA ARG A 67 4.97 -0.92 16.77
C ARG A 67 3.82 -0.60 17.72
N ILE A 68 2.86 -1.52 17.81
CA ILE A 68 1.72 -1.37 18.73
C ILE A 68 2.24 -1.62 20.15
N ASN A 69 2.01 -0.66 21.06
CA ASN A 69 2.34 -0.83 22.46
C ASN A 69 1.15 -1.51 23.16
N HIS A 70 1.13 -2.84 23.15
CA HIS A 70 0.05 -3.64 23.71
C HIS A 70 -0.20 -3.36 25.20
N ILE A 71 0.84 -3.05 25.98
CA ILE A 71 0.71 -2.74 27.41
C ILE A 71 -0.04 -1.42 27.59
N ARG A 72 0.32 -0.39 26.82
CA ARG A 72 -0.38 0.90 26.85
C ARG A 72 -1.85 0.76 26.45
N ILE A 73 -2.12 -0.03 25.41
CA ILE A 73 -3.49 -0.30 24.94
C ILE A 73 -4.29 -0.99 26.06
N PHE A 74 -3.72 -2.04 26.65
CA PHE A 74 -4.36 -2.78 27.73
C PHE A 74 -4.69 -1.90 28.95
N ASN A 75 -3.73 -1.11 29.42
CA ASN A 75 -3.95 -0.23 30.57
C ASN A 75 -5.04 0.82 30.30
N ALA A 76 -5.07 1.39 29.09
CA ALA A 76 -6.11 2.34 28.70
C ALA A 76 -7.50 1.68 28.61
N THR A 77 -7.58 0.44 28.12
CA THR A 77 -8.83 -0.33 28.10
C THR A 77 -9.30 -0.67 29.51
N LEU A 78 -8.37 -1.03 30.42
CA LEU A 78 -8.69 -1.31 31.81
C LEU A 78 -9.24 -0.08 32.53
N GLU A 79 -8.61 1.08 32.35
CA GLU A 79 -9.08 2.36 32.91
C GLU A 79 -10.49 2.72 32.41
N GLN A 80 -10.75 2.57 31.11
CA GLN A 80 -12.09 2.79 30.53
C GLN A 80 -13.14 1.84 31.11
N PHE A 81 -12.76 0.58 31.35
CA PHE A 81 -13.63 -0.40 31.97
C PHE A 81 -13.96 -0.04 33.42
N GLU A 82 -12.95 0.37 34.20
CA GLU A 82 -13.13 0.82 35.59
C GLU A 82 -14.00 2.09 35.69
N ASN A 83 -13.91 2.98 34.69
CA ASN A 83 -14.72 4.20 34.61
C ASN A 83 -16.12 3.98 33.99
N ALA A 84 -16.51 2.72 33.68
CA ALA A 84 -17.75 2.35 33.01
C ALA A 84 -17.96 2.96 31.60
N GLU A 85 -16.89 3.43 30.96
CA GLU A 85 -16.88 3.92 29.58
C GLU A 85 -16.75 2.74 28.60
N ILE A 86 -17.73 1.82 28.59
CA ILE A 86 -17.61 0.52 27.90
C ILE A 86 -18.51 0.37 26.67
N GLU A 87 -19.40 1.34 26.41
CA GLU A 87 -20.40 1.27 25.34
C GLU A 87 -19.74 1.14 23.96
N HIS A 88 -18.65 1.88 23.72
CA HIS A 88 -17.90 1.83 22.46
C HIS A 88 -17.02 0.58 22.32
N LEU A 89 -16.63 -0.09 23.42
CA LEU A 89 -15.77 -1.28 23.38
C LEU A 89 -16.46 -2.48 22.72
N ASN A 90 -17.79 -2.50 22.70
CA ASN A 90 -18.60 -3.57 22.11
C ASN A 90 -19.06 -3.26 20.67
N THR A 91 -18.67 -2.12 20.11
CA THR A 91 -19.13 -1.67 18.80
C THR A 91 -18.20 -2.18 17.69
N VAL A 92 -18.77 -2.80 16.64
CA VAL A 92 -18.01 -3.46 15.54
C VAL A 92 -17.36 -2.46 14.56
N GLY A 93 -17.47 -1.15 14.79
CA GLY A 93 -17.14 -0.12 13.79
C GLY A 93 -15.72 0.47 13.86
N ILE A 94 -15.10 0.53 15.04
CA ILE A 94 -13.84 1.26 15.24
C ILE A 94 -13.05 0.54 16.33
N ASN A 95 -11.77 0.26 16.09
CA ASN A 95 -10.87 -0.22 17.13
C ASN A 95 -10.57 0.99 18.05
N PRO A 96 -11.12 1.07 19.27
CA PRO A 96 -11.16 2.31 20.04
C PRO A 96 -9.81 2.72 20.62
N VAL A 97 -8.75 1.96 20.33
CA VAL A 97 -7.41 2.14 20.91
C VAL A 97 -6.31 2.38 19.86
N ILE A 98 -6.67 2.60 18.58
CA ILE A 98 -5.70 2.88 17.48
C ILE A 98 -6.04 4.18 16.74
#